data_AF-A0AAD1JDM8-F1
#
_entry.id   AF-A0AAD1JDM8-F1
#
_cell.length_a   1.000
_cell.length_b   1.000
_cell.length_c   1.000
_cell.angle_alpha   90.00
_cell.angle_beta   90.00
_cell.angle_gamma   90.00
#
_symmetry.space_group_name_H-M   'P 1'
#
loop_
_entity.id
_entity.type
_entity.pdbx_description
1 polymer ?
#
loop_
_entity_poly.entity_id
_entity_poly.type
_entity_poly.pdbx_seq_one_letter_code
_entity_poly.pdbx_strand_id
1 'polypeptide(L)'
;MYFNIAGDRNNTITRKIVKKDFEITDKEKGIGRIWINDTQYFGQIPLKAWEFYIGGYQPAQKWLKDRHGRTLRFEDIRHYQKIVKALILTDEIMQEIDATEFAKLL
;
A
#
# COMPACT_ATOMS: atom_id res chain seq x y z
N MET A 1 -3.01 -8.43 -2.64
CA MET A 1 -1.93 -7.60 -3.22
C MET A 1 -0.99 -8.48 -4.02
N TYR A 2 -0.65 -8.08 -5.24
CA TYR A 2 0.40 -8.74 -6.04
C TYR A 2 1.39 -7.69 -6.55
N PHE A 3 2.60 -8.13 -6.88
CA PHE A 3 3.59 -7.31 -7.57
C PHE A 3 3.65 -7.78 -9.01
N ASN A 4 3.49 -6.85 -9.97
CA ASN A 4 3.67 -7.18 -11.38
C ASN A 4 5.14 -7.60 -11.59
N ILE A 5 5.37 -8.63 -12.40
CA ILE A 5 6.70 -9.04 -12.83
C ILE A 5 6.68 -8.92 -14.35
N ALA A 6 6.84 -7.71 -14.88
CA ALA A 6 7.03 -7.55 -16.32
C ALA A 6 8.39 -8.18 -16.69
N GLY A 7 8.46 -8.77 -17.89
CA GLY A 7 9.58 -9.62 -18.33
C GLY A 7 10.98 -8.98 -18.28
N ASP A 8 11.08 -7.66 -18.08
CA ASP A 8 12.34 -6.92 -18.00
C ASP A 8 13.08 -7.04 -16.65
N ARG A 9 12.48 -7.68 -15.63
CA ARG A 9 13.04 -7.87 -14.26
C ARG A 9 13.52 -6.59 -13.57
N ASN A 10 13.26 -5.39 -14.10
CA ASN A 10 13.77 -4.15 -13.54
C ASN A 10 12.84 -3.64 -12.44
N ASN A 11 13.10 -4.07 -11.20
CA ASN A 11 12.33 -3.65 -10.03
C ASN A 11 12.87 -2.36 -9.37
N THR A 12 13.53 -1.50 -10.15
CA THR A 12 14.07 -0.23 -9.64
C THR A 12 12.96 0.80 -9.49
N ILE A 13 12.85 1.41 -8.32
CA ILE A 13 11.93 2.53 -8.11
C ILE A 13 12.53 3.77 -8.77
N THR A 14 12.00 4.17 -9.92
CA THR A 14 12.46 5.36 -10.67
C THR A 14 11.43 6.47 -10.65
N ARG A 15 10.14 6.15 -10.51
CA ARG A 15 9.07 7.14 -10.39
C ARG A 15 9.05 7.78 -9.01
N LYS A 16 8.82 9.08 -8.99
CA LYS A 16 8.49 9.78 -7.74
C LYS A 16 7.16 9.23 -7.24
N ILE A 17 7.09 8.94 -5.94
CA ILE A 17 5.87 8.41 -5.31
C ILE A 17 5.17 9.55 -4.59
N VAL A 18 4.01 9.96 -5.08
CA VAL A 18 3.11 10.88 -4.38
C VAL A 18 1.68 10.33 -4.34
N LYS A 19 0.87 10.83 -3.40
CA LYS A 19 -0.50 10.37 -3.16
C LYS A 19 -1.35 10.30 -4.44
N LYS A 20 -1.20 11.29 -5.34
CA LYS A 20 -1.97 11.40 -6.60
C LYS A 20 -1.58 10.38 -7.68
N ASP A 21 -0.44 9.71 -7.55
CA ASP A 21 0.02 8.73 -8.54
C ASP A 21 -0.58 7.33 -8.28
N PHE A 22 -1.39 7.20 -7.22
CA PHE A 22 -2.16 6.01 -6.96
C PHE A 22 -3.36 5.92 -7.90
N GLU A 23 -3.38 4.89 -8.73
CA GLU A 23 -4.41 4.67 -9.73
C GLU A 23 -5.46 3.71 -9.16
N ILE A 24 -6.71 4.17 -9.02
CA ILE A 24 -7.83 3.30 -8.68
C ILE A 24 -8.12 2.37 -9.84
N THR A 25 -8.05 1.06 -9.60
CA THR A 25 -8.29 0.02 -10.61
C THR A 25 -9.67 -0.63 -10.47
N ASP A 26 -10.24 -0.60 -9.26
CA ASP A 26 -11.61 -1.05 -8.99
C ASP A 26 -12.18 -0.13 -7.89
N LYS A 27 -13.08 0.76 -8.32
CA LYS A 27 -13.67 1.80 -7.47
C LYS A 27 -14.63 1.21 -6.45
N GLU A 28 -15.37 0.16 -6.82
CA GLU A 28 -16.34 -0.49 -5.93
C GLU A 28 -15.66 -1.19 -4.76
N LYS A 29 -14.53 -1.85 -5.02
CA LYS A 29 -13.73 -2.50 -3.96
C LYS A 29 -12.75 -1.54 -3.27
N GLY A 30 -12.65 -0.29 -3.75
CA GLY A 30 -11.68 0.68 -3.23
C GLY A 30 -10.25 0.17 -3.31
N ILE A 31 -9.85 -0.45 -4.43
CA ILE A 31 -8.50 -0.97 -4.64
C ILE A 31 -7.85 -0.30 -5.84
N GLY A 32 -6.52 -0.20 -5.79
CA GLY A 32 -5.74 0.42 -6.84
C GLY A 32 -4.35 -0.18 -6.98
N ARG A 33 -3.53 0.56 -7.73
CA ARG A 33 -2.13 0.25 -7.99
C ARG A 33 -1.25 1.49 -7.88
N ILE A 34 0.04 1.25 -7.67
CA ILE A 34 1.08 2.27 -7.72
C ILE A 34 2.24 1.78 -8.59
N TRP A 35 2.57 2.57 -9.60
CA TRP A 35 3.72 2.32 -10.47
C TRP A 35 5.01 2.74 -9.78
N ILE A 36 6.01 1.86 -9.81
CA ILE A 36 7.34 2.17 -9.29
C ILE A 36 8.30 2.60 -10.41
N ASN A 37 8.00 2.19 -11.64
CA ASN A 37 8.65 2.60 -12.88
C ASN A 37 7.65 2.40 -14.04
N ASP A 38 8.12 2.40 -15.29
CA ASP A 38 7.26 2.34 -16.47
C ASP A 38 6.66 0.95 -16.76
N THR A 39 7.22 -0.11 -16.16
CA THR A 39 6.84 -1.50 -16.45
C THR A 39 6.37 -2.27 -15.22
N GLN A 40 6.77 -1.86 -14.02
CA GLN A 40 6.49 -2.53 -12.76
C GLN A 40 5.59 -1.70 -11.83
N TYR A 41 4.65 -2.37 -11.19
CA TYR A 41 3.74 -1.78 -10.22
C TYR A 41 3.36 -2.76 -9.11
N PHE A 42 2.93 -2.22 -7.98
CA PHE A 42 2.20 -2.96 -6.95
C PHE A 42 0.69 -2.79 -7.16
N GLY A 43 -0.05 -3.90 -7.27
CA GLY A 43 -1.49 -3.91 -7.52
C GLY A 43 -2.29 -4.56 -6.41
N GLN A 44 -3.62 -4.38 -6.46
CA GLN A 44 -4.56 -4.82 -5.42
C GLN A 44 -4.18 -4.26 -4.05
N ILE A 45 -3.82 -2.98 -4.00
CA ILE A 45 -3.60 -2.22 -2.77
C ILE A 45 -4.95 -1.61 -2.39
N PRO A 46 -5.50 -1.88 -1.20
CA PRO A 46 -6.67 -1.15 -0.72
C PRO A 46 -6.37 0.34 -0.53
N LEU A 47 -7.26 1.20 -1.00
CA LEU A 47 -7.15 2.65 -0.87
C LEU A 47 -7.00 3.05 0.60
N LYS A 48 -7.75 2.40 1.50
CA LYS A 48 -7.60 2.61 2.94
C LYS A 48 -6.20 2.36 3.47
N ALA A 49 -5.49 1.34 2.99
CA ALA A 49 -4.12 1.07 3.38
C ALA A 49 -3.13 2.08 2.76
N TRP A 50 -3.40 2.54 1.54
CA TRP A 50 -2.63 3.60 0.88
C TRP A 50 -2.77 4.96 1.57
N GLU A 51 -3.96 5.25 2.07
CA GLU A 51 -4.30 6.52 2.72
C GLU A 51 -4.10 6.51 4.25
N PHE A 52 -3.87 5.34 4.84
CA PHE A 52 -3.72 5.16 6.29
C PHE A 52 -2.62 6.07 6.88
N TYR A 53 -2.95 6.80 7.93
CA TYR A 53 -2.01 7.64 8.66
C TYR A 53 -1.57 6.98 9.98
N ILE A 54 -0.28 7.08 10.28
CA ILE A 54 0.26 6.84 11.62
C ILE A 54 1.00 8.11 12.04
N GLY A 55 0.40 8.85 12.97
CA GLY A 55 0.84 10.22 13.24
C GLY A 55 0.74 11.10 11.99
N GLY A 56 1.83 11.77 11.63
CA GLY A 56 1.87 12.72 10.50
C GLY A 56 2.25 12.14 9.13
N TYR A 57 2.32 10.82 8.95
CA TYR A 57 2.76 10.23 7.68
C TYR A 57 1.97 8.98 7.27
N GLN A 58 2.07 8.63 5.99
CA GLN A 58 1.39 7.48 5.37
C GLN A 58 2.40 6.35 5.11
N PRO A 59 2.41 5.26 5.91
CA PRO A 59 3.50 4.27 5.90
C PRO A 59 3.71 3.58 4.54
N ALA A 60 2.63 3.22 3.84
CA ALA A 60 2.72 2.58 2.52
C ALA A 60 3.42 3.50 1.50
N GLN A 61 3.08 4.79 1.49
CA GLN A 61 3.70 5.76 0.60
C GLN A 61 5.15 6.04 0.98
N LYS A 62 5.40 6.26 2.28
CA LYS A 62 6.74 6.59 2.80
C LYS A 62 7.76 5.49 2.48
N TRP A 63 7.39 4.22 2.65
CA TRP A 63 8.31 3.11 2.41
C TRP A 63 8.82 3.05 0.97
N LEU A 64 7.94 3.30 -0.01
CA LEU A 64 8.31 3.36 -1.43
C LEU A 64 9.13 4.63 -1.72
N LYS A 65 8.73 5.78 -1.17
CA LYS A 65 9.44 7.06 -1.35
C LYS A 65 10.89 7.00 -0.84
N ASP A 66 11.11 6.41 0.33
CA ASP A 66 12.44 6.25 0.93
C ASP A 66 13.35 5.28 0.15
N ARG A 67 12.80 4.56 -0.83
CA ARG A 67 13.51 3.59 -1.68
C ARG A 67 13.62 4.04 -3.13
N HIS A 68 13.32 5.31 -3.43
CA HIS A 68 13.60 5.90 -4.74
C HIS A 68 15.08 5.69 -5.12
N GLY A 69 15.31 5.26 -6.36
CA GLY A 69 16.64 4.90 -6.88
C GLY A 69 17.12 3.49 -6.53
N ARG A 70 16.38 2.71 -5.73
CA ARG A 70 16.78 1.35 -5.33
C ARG A 70 16.07 0.27 -6.14
N THR A 71 16.79 -0.79 -6.49
CA THR A 71 16.22 -2.03 -7.04
C THR A 71 15.67 -2.89 -5.91
N LEU A 72 14.37 -3.19 -5.96
CA LEU A 72 13.71 -4.03 -4.96
C LEU A 72 14.04 -5.50 -5.18
N ARG A 73 14.60 -6.14 -4.16
CA ARG A 73 14.77 -7.59 -4.12
C ARG A 73 13.46 -8.25 -3.73
N PHE A 74 13.39 -9.57 -3.90
CA PHE A 74 12.21 -10.35 -3.53
C PHE A 74 11.80 -10.18 -2.05
N GLU A 75 12.78 -10.04 -1.16
CA GLU A 75 12.52 -9.73 0.24
C GLU A 75 11.93 -8.34 0.47
N ASP A 76 12.35 -7.33 -0.30
CA ASP A 76 11.79 -5.98 -0.22
C ASP A 76 10.33 -5.97 -0.67
N ILE A 77 10.04 -6.67 -1.78
CA ILE A 77 8.67 -6.85 -2.30
C ILE A 77 7.78 -7.50 -1.23
N ARG A 78 8.23 -8.62 -0.63
CA ARG A 78 7.49 -9.28 0.45
C ARG A 78 7.35 -8.41 1.69
N HIS A 79 8.37 -7.63 2.01
CA HIS A 79 8.33 -6.72 3.16
C HIS A 79 7.27 -5.63 2.93
N TYR A 80 7.20 -5.04 1.74
CA TYR A 80 6.17 -4.07 1.41
C TYR A 80 4.75 -4.68 1.45
N GLN A 81 4.57 -5.92 0.97
CA GLN A 81 3.30 -6.64 1.10
C GLN A 81 2.90 -6.84 2.57
N LYS A 82 3.85 -7.15 3.45
CA LYS A 82 3.59 -7.26 4.89
C LYS A 82 3.18 -5.92 5.51
N ILE A 83 3.79 -4.81 5.10
CA ILE A 83 3.38 -3.46 5.54
C ILE A 83 1.92 -3.21 5.15
N VAL A 84 1.57 -3.42 3.88
CA VAL A 84 0.19 -3.22 3.41
C VAL A 84 -0.79 -4.12 4.18
N LYS A 85 -0.45 -5.40 4.41
CA LYS A 85 -1.32 -6.31 5.17
C LYS A 85 -1.46 -5.88 6.64
N ALA A 86 -0.40 -5.41 7.27
CA ALA A 86 -0.46 -4.89 8.63
C ALA A 86 -1.42 -3.70 8.74
N LEU A 87 -1.35 -2.75 7.80
CA LEU A 87 -2.26 -1.59 7.77
C LEU A 87 -3.74 -1.99 7.60
N ILE A 88 -4.00 -3.00 6.77
CA ILE A 88 -5.37 -3.55 6.60
C ILE A 88 -5.87 -4.16 7.91
N LEU A 89 -5.06 -5.00 8.55
CA LEU A 89 -5.43 -5.64 9.81
C LEU A 89 -5.63 -4.62 10.94
N THR A 90 -4.82 -3.55 10.97
CA THR A 90 -4.97 -2.48 11.94
C THR A 90 -6.32 -1.76 11.78
N ASP A 91 -6.70 -1.42 10.54
CA ASP A 91 -8.01 -0.82 10.24
C ASP A 91 -9.18 -1.72 10.67
N GLU A 92 -9.09 -3.02 10.36
CA GLU A 92 -10.09 -4.02 10.74
C GLU A 92 -10.25 -4.11 12.27
N ILE A 93 -9.14 -4.22 13.02
CA ILE A 93 -9.15 -4.29 14.48
C ILE A 93 -9.69 -3.00 15.11
N MET A 94 -9.34 -1.82 14.58
CA MET A 94 -9.87 -0.54 15.08
C MET A 94 -11.39 -0.47 14.94
N GLN A 95 -11.94 -0.90 13.80
CA GLN A 95 -13.39 -0.95 13.57
C GLN A 95 -14.09 -1.94 14.52
N GLU A 96 -13.48 -3.09 14.80
CA GLU A 96 -14.01 -4.06 15.77
C GLU A 96 -14.04 -3.50 17.20
N ILE A 97 -13.00 -2.75 17.60
CA ILE A 97 -12.95 -2.08 18.90
C ILE A 97 -14.05 -1.02 19.00
N ASP A 98 -14.16 -0.15 18.00
CA ASP A 98 -15.17 0.91 17.98
C ASP A 98 -16.59 0.33 18.06
N ALA A 99 -16.88 -0.73 17.30
CA ALA A 99 -18.18 -1.40 17.34
C ALA A 99 -18.52 -1.98 18.73
N THR A 100 -17.51 -2.45 19.47
CA THR A 100 -17.68 -3.03 20.81
C THR A 100 -17.92 -1.94 21.87
N GLU A 101 -17.29 -0.78 21.74
CA GLU A 101 -17.50 0.36 22.65
C GLU A 101 -18.89 0.99 22.47
N PHE A 102 -19.40 1.08 21.23
CA PHE A 102 -20.77 1.55 20.99
C PHE A 102 -21.87 0.59 21.49
N ALA A 103 -21.62 -0.73 21.47
CA ALA A 103 -22.58 -1.72 21.98
C ALA A 103 -22.71 -1.74 23.51
N LYS A 104 -21.79 -1.12 24.26
CA LYS A 104 -21.85 -1.01 25.74
C LYS A 104 -22.57 0.25 26.24
N LEU A 105 -22.89 1.20 25.34
CA LEU A 105 -23.53 2.48 25.67
C LEU A 105 -25.04 2.51 25.33
N LEU A 106 -25.60 1.38 24.90
CA LEU A 106 -27.04 1.13 24.69
C LEU A 106 -27.50 0.01 25.63
#